data_AF-B1G5L3-F1
#
_entry.id   AF-B1G5L3-F1
#
_cell.length_a   1.000
_cell.length_b   1.000
_cell.length_c   1.000
_cell.angle_alpha   90.00
_cell.angle_beta   90.00
_cell.angle_gamma   90.00
#
_symmetry.space_group_name_H-M   'P 1'
#
loop_
_entity.id
_entity.type
_entity.pdbx_description
1 polymer ?
#
loop_
_entity_poly.entity_id
_entity_poly.type
_entity_poly.pdbx_seq_one_letter_code
_entity_poly.pdbx_strand_id
1 'polypeptide(L)'
;MRITTTTLGTLRKQDVFDVIGWHLLRQGTRATAFDGVKCLYRAMDGKRCAIGWIIPDEVYERSLEFLGVRDLAARLIESEHAAFARVLYRHMPLLRDLQEMHDARHPFEWPFALRVIAQRHQLNVKVVAQCERSFDRTGIAPHTPMQLVSPVALLSHRKVKPASIAEDFRNEELNETPEFFSD
;
A
#
# COMPACT_ATOMS: atom_id res chain seq x y z
N MET A 1 3.11 -20.87 -3.92
CA MET A 1 2.65 -21.40 -5.23
C MET A 1 3.22 -20.48 -6.31
N ARG A 2 3.89 -21.00 -7.34
CA ARG A 2 4.27 -20.17 -8.49
C ARG A 2 3.11 -20.19 -9.48
N ILE A 3 2.55 -19.02 -9.78
CA ILE A 3 1.53 -18.88 -10.82
C ILE A 3 2.26 -18.93 -12.16
N THR A 4 1.88 -19.89 -13.00
CA THR A 4 2.32 -20.03 -14.39
C THR A 4 1.15 -19.73 -15.32
N THR A 5 1.43 -19.44 -16.59
CA THR A 5 0.41 -19.24 -17.64
C THR A 5 -0.64 -20.35 -17.67
N THR A 6 -0.24 -21.60 -17.45
CA THR A 6 -1.14 -22.77 -17.41
C THR A 6 -2.11 -22.71 -16.22
N THR A 7 -1.68 -22.22 -15.06
CA THR A 7 -2.53 -22.12 -13.86
C THR A 7 -3.43 -20.88 -13.87
N LEU A 8 -3.14 -19.86 -14.69
CA LEU A 8 -3.89 -18.61 -14.71
C LEU A 8 -5.37 -18.79 -15.08
N GLY A 9 -5.66 -19.63 -16.07
CA GLY A 9 -7.02 -19.78 -16.61
C GLY A 9 -8.03 -20.32 -15.60
N THR A 10 -7.56 -21.10 -14.61
CA THR A 10 -8.38 -21.83 -13.63
C THR A 10 -8.37 -21.19 -12.24
N LEU A 11 -7.65 -20.08 -12.03
CA LEU A 11 -7.62 -19.39 -10.74
C LEU A 11 -9.02 -18.93 -10.34
N ARG A 12 -9.51 -19.47 -9.22
CA ARG A 12 -10.71 -18.99 -8.56
C ARG A 12 -10.35 -17.77 -7.71
N LYS A 13 -11.38 -17.01 -7.32
CA LYS A 13 -11.23 -15.82 -6.48
C LYS A 13 -10.50 -16.14 -5.16
N GLN A 14 -10.80 -17.30 -4.57
CA GLN A 14 -10.12 -17.79 -3.36
C GLN A 14 -8.63 -18.04 -3.60
N ASP A 15 -8.25 -18.64 -4.73
CA ASP A 15 -6.85 -18.97 -5.01
C ASP A 15 -6.02 -17.68 -5.17
N VAL A 16 -6.59 -16.65 -5.81
CA VAL A 16 -5.99 -15.31 -5.91
C VAL A 16 -5.78 -14.68 -4.53
N PHE A 17 -6.82 -14.71 -3.69
CA PHE A 17 -6.73 -14.18 -2.33
C PHE A 17 -5.70 -14.92 -1.48
N ASP A 18 -5.68 -16.25 -1.54
CA ASP A 18 -4.76 -17.07 -0.75
C ASP A 18 -3.31 -16.83 -1.18
N VAL A 19 -3.03 -16.75 -2.48
CA VAL A 19 -1.68 -16.43 -2.97
C VAL A 19 -1.26 -15.05 -2.48
N ILE A 20 -2.04 -14.01 -2.75
CA ILE A 20 -1.66 -12.64 -2.40
C ILE A 20 -1.54 -12.48 -0.88
N GLY A 21 -2.54 -12.96 -0.12
CA GLY A 21 -2.56 -12.87 1.33
C GLY A 21 -1.37 -13.58 1.98
N TRP A 22 -1.06 -14.80 1.54
CA TRP A 22 0.11 -15.54 2.03
C TRP A 22 1.41 -14.76 1.79
N HIS A 23 1.58 -14.24 0.57
CA HIS A 23 2.81 -13.59 0.16
C HIS A 23 3.00 -12.23 0.84
N LEU A 24 1.97 -11.40 0.91
CA LEU A 24 2.04 -10.11 1.59
C LEU A 24 2.30 -10.26 3.09
N LEU A 25 1.59 -11.17 3.76
CA LEU A 25 1.78 -11.37 5.20
C LEU A 25 3.19 -11.86 5.53
N ARG A 26 3.78 -12.74 4.71
CA ARG A 26 5.17 -13.18 4.91
C ARG A 26 6.19 -12.12 4.51
N GLN A 27 5.89 -11.29 3.51
CA GLN A 27 6.74 -10.18 3.11
C GLN A 27 6.82 -9.10 4.20
N GLY A 28 5.70 -8.80 4.86
CA GLY A 28 5.64 -7.92 6.04
C GLY A 28 6.02 -6.45 5.78
N THR A 29 6.19 -6.04 4.53
CA THR A 29 6.53 -4.68 4.14
C THR A 29 6.08 -4.40 2.71
N ARG A 30 5.89 -3.12 2.36
CA ARG A 30 5.43 -2.68 1.04
C ARG A 30 6.54 -2.81 0.00
N ALA A 31 6.16 -3.09 -1.24
CA ALA A 31 7.05 -2.95 -2.39
C ALA A 31 6.89 -1.54 -2.97
N THR A 32 7.81 -0.65 -2.63
CA THR A 32 7.78 0.76 -3.06
C THR A 32 9.07 1.17 -3.75
N ALA A 33 9.00 2.17 -4.60
CA ALA A 33 10.17 2.88 -5.12
C ALA A 33 10.93 3.57 -3.97
N PHE A 34 12.12 4.10 -4.28
CA PHE A 34 13.07 4.67 -3.33
C PHE A 34 12.48 5.83 -2.49
N ASP A 35 11.41 6.47 -2.98
CA ASP A 35 10.67 7.53 -2.30
C ASP A 35 9.61 7.02 -1.31
N GLY A 36 9.31 5.72 -1.29
CA GLY A 36 8.24 5.13 -0.47
C GLY A 36 6.82 5.52 -0.91
N VAL A 37 6.69 6.30 -1.98
CA VAL A 37 5.41 6.87 -2.43
C VAL A 37 4.78 5.98 -3.48
N LYS A 38 5.58 5.47 -4.43
CA LYS A 38 5.05 4.69 -5.55
C LYS A 38 5.17 3.21 -5.30
N CYS A 39 4.05 2.50 -5.41
CA CYS A 39 4.02 1.04 -5.42
C CYS A 39 4.79 0.50 -6.64
N LEU A 40 5.56 -0.56 -6.43
CA LEU A 40 6.19 -1.35 -7.49
C LEU A 40 5.59 -2.74 -7.54
N TYR A 41 5.28 -3.23 -8.74
CA TYR A 41 4.94 -4.63 -8.95
C TYR A 41 6.11 -5.51 -8.54
N ARG A 42 7.35 -5.15 -8.91
CA ARG A 42 8.56 -5.86 -8.49
C ARG A 42 9.66 -4.89 -8.08
N ALA A 43 9.93 -4.81 -6.78
CA ALA A 43 11.03 -4.06 -6.23
C ALA A 43 12.37 -4.80 -6.42
N MET A 44 13.48 -4.04 -6.39
CA MET A 44 14.83 -4.58 -6.61
C MET A 44 15.28 -5.57 -5.52
N ASP A 45 14.72 -5.47 -4.32
CA ASP A 45 15.00 -6.35 -3.19
C ASP A 45 14.13 -7.64 -3.19
N GLY A 46 13.43 -7.89 -4.30
CA GLY A 46 12.60 -9.08 -4.48
C GLY A 46 11.18 -8.96 -3.90
N LYS A 47 10.84 -7.83 -3.25
CA LYS A 47 9.48 -7.58 -2.78
C LYS A 47 8.54 -7.32 -3.94
N ARG A 48 7.29 -7.70 -3.76
CA ARG A 48 6.22 -7.48 -4.74
C ARG A 48 5.00 -6.92 -4.04
N CYS A 49 4.25 -6.06 -4.74
CA CYS A 49 2.96 -5.62 -4.24
C CYS A 49 1.90 -6.72 -4.40
N ALA A 50 0.65 -6.40 -4.04
CA ALA A 50 -0.48 -7.31 -4.21
C ALA A 50 -0.59 -7.88 -5.63
N ILE A 51 -0.55 -7.02 -6.65
CA ILE A 51 -0.67 -7.44 -8.06
C ILE A 51 0.63 -8.11 -8.54
N GLY A 52 1.79 -7.64 -8.09
CA GLY A 52 3.09 -8.20 -8.48
C GLY A 52 3.24 -9.70 -8.18
N TRP A 53 2.55 -10.21 -7.17
CA TRP A 53 2.54 -11.65 -6.85
C TRP A 53 1.78 -12.53 -7.86
N ILE A 54 0.86 -11.95 -8.63
CA ILE A 54 0.06 -12.69 -9.61
C ILE A 54 0.49 -12.44 -11.06
N ILE A 55 1.35 -11.45 -11.31
CA ILE A 55 1.96 -11.24 -12.63
C ILE A 55 2.98 -12.35 -12.89
N PRO A 56 2.77 -13.21 -13.91
CA PRO A 56 3.75 -14.22 -14.29
C PRO A 56 5.10 -13.60 -14.69
N ASP A 57 6.19 -14.34 -14.51
CA ASP A 57 7.53 -13.82 -14.83
C ASP A 57 7.67 -13.51 -16.32
N GLU A 58 7.05 -14.31 -17.18
CA GLU A 58 7.02 -14.14 -18.64
C GLU A 58 6.19 -12.95 -19.11
N VAL A 59 5.26 -12.45 -18.29
CA VAL A 59 4.43 -11.27 -18.61
C VAL A 59 5.06 -9.99 -18.07
N TYR A 60 5.90 -10.11 -17.04
CA TYR A 60 6.44 -8.94 -16.36
C TYR A 60 7.49 -8.23 -17.21
N GLU A 61 7.27 -6.95 -17.44
CA GLU A 61 8.27 -6.02 -17.95
C GLU A 61 8.33 -4.77 -17.08
N ARG A 62 9.51 -4.14 -16.99
CA ARG A 62 9.65 -2.85 -16.27
C ARG A 62 8.72 -1.76 -16.82
N SER A 63 8.32 -1.86 -18.09
CA SER A 63 7.40 -0.92 -18.74
C SER A 63 5.97 -0.98 -18.20
N LEU A 64 5.64 -2.00 -17.39
CA LEU A 64 4.35 -2.18 -16.73
C LEU A 64 4.28 -1.52 -15.36
N GLU A 65 5.43 -1.14 -14.80
CA GLU A 65 5.48 -0.46 -13.50
C GLU A 65 4.68 0.85 -13.52
N PHE A 66 4.13 1.21 -12.37
CA PHE A 66 3.28 2.40 -12.18
C PHE A 66 1.91 2.38 -12.88
N LEU A 67 1.56 1.31 -13.60
CA LEU A 67 0.20 1.13 -14.10
C LEU A 67 -0.73 0.70 -12.96
N GLY A 68 -1.97 1.22 -12.94
CA GLY A 68 -3.03 0.63 -12.12
C GLY A 68 -3.44 -0.73 -12.70
N VAL A 69 -4.02 -1.62 -11.87
CA VAL A 69 -4.46 -2.96 -12.31
C VAL A 69 -5.42 -2.92 -13.50
N ARG A 70 -6.26 -1.88 -13.60
CA ARG A 70 -7.17 -1.68 -14.73
C ARG A 70 -6.42 -1.35 -16.00
N ASP A 71 -5.45 -0.45 -15.92
CA ASP A 71 -4.67 0.01 -17.08
C ASP A 71 -3.72 -1.08 -17.55
N LEU A 72 -3.17 -1.87 -16.62
CA LEU A 72 -2.45 -3.10 -16.91
C LEU A 72 -3.33 -4.08 -17.70
N ALA A 73 -4.54 -4.37 -17.23
CA ALA A 73 -5.45 -5.28 -17.93
C ALA A 73 -5.82 -4.77 -19.34
N ALA A 74 -6.08 -3.47 -19.47
CA ALA A 74 -6.38 -2.85 -20.76
C ALA A 74 -5.20 -2.93 -21.73
N ARG A 75 -3.97 -2.72 -21.26
CA ARG A 75 -2.77 -2.84 -22.09
C ARG A 75 -2.50 -4.27 -22.55
N LEU A 76 -2.79 -5.26 -21.70
CA LEU A 76 -2.51 -6.67 -21.99
C LEU A 76 -3.59 -7.36 -22.82
N ILE A 77 -4.80 -6.81 -22.96
CA ILE A 77 -5.89 -7.49 -23.66
C ILE A 77 -5.65 -7.58 -25.17
N GLU A 78 -4.87 -6.65 -25.73
CA GLU A 78 -4.52 -6.59 -27.14
C GLU A 78 -3.16 -7.24 -27.45
N SER A 79 -2.48 -7.80 -26.44
CA SER A 79 -1.19 -8.47 -26.59
C SER A 79 -1.31 -10.00 -26.56
N GLU A 80 -0.18 -10.70 -26.76
CA GLU A 80 -0.08 -12.15 -26.57
C GLU A 80 -0.44 -12.61 -25.13
N HIS A 81 -0.54 -11.68 -24.18
CA HIS A 81 -0.91 -11.95 -22.79
C HIS A 81 -2.40 -11.71 -22.49
N ALA A 82 -3.26 -11.64 -23.51
CA ALA A 82 -4.71 -11.43 -23.37
C ALA A 82 -5.38 -12.43 -22.39
N ALA A 83 -4.86 -13.66 -22.29
CA ALA A 83 -5.33 -14.63 -21.31
C ALA A 83 -5.17 -14.14 -19.86
N PHE A 84 -4.03 -13.53 -19.53
CA PHE A 84 -3.80 -12.95 -18.21
C PHE A 84 -4.66 -11.70 -17.99
N ALA A 85 -4.83 -10.84 -19.01
CA ALA A 85 -5.73 -9.70 -18.94
C ALA A 85 -7.16 -10.11 -18.55
N ARG A 86 -7.68 -11.21 -19.12
CA ARG A 86 -8.99 -11.77 -18.74
C ARG A 86 -9.05 -12.24 -17.29
N VAL A 87 -7.95 -12.76 -16.73
CA VAL A 87 -7.86 -13.11 -15.30
C VAL A 87 -7.91 -11.86 -14.44
N LEU A 88 -7.19 -10.80 -14.82
CA LEU A 88 -7.23 -9.51 -14.12
C LEU A 88 -8.66 -8.94 -14.12
N TYR A 89 -9.34 -8.92 -15.28
CA TYR A 89 -10.73 -8.47 -15.37
C TYR A 89 -11.69 -9.30 -14.52
N ARG A 90 -11.56 -10.63 -14.54
CA ARG A 90 -12.39 -11.56 -13.75
C ARG A 90 -12.31 -11.26 -12.25
N HIS A 91 -11.13 -10.92 -11.76
CA HIS A 91 -10.87 -10.71 -10.32
C HIS A 91 -10.72 -9.24 -9.93
N MET A 92 -11.01 -8.31 -10.84
CA MET A 92 -10.76 -6.88 -10.70
C MET A 92 -11.24 -6.27 -9.37
N PRO A 93 -12.46 -6.57 -8.88
CA PRO A 93 -12.92 -6.01 -7.61
C PRO A 93 -12.05 -6.45 -6.42
N LEU A 94 -11.64 -7.72 -6.38
CA LEU A 94 -10.76 -8.24 -5.32
C LEU A 94 -9.36 -7.63 -5.44
N LEU A 95 -8.82 -7.59 -6.66
CA LEU A 95 -7.47 -7.08 -6.92
C LEU A 95 -7.32 -5.60 -6.53
N ARG A 96 -8.36 -4.80 -6.79
CA ARG A 96 -8.42 -3.41 -6.34
C ARG A 96 -8.39 -3.29 -4.82
N ASP A 97 -9.23 -4.04 -4.11
CA ASP A 97 -9.28 -3.98 -2.65
C ASP A 97 -7.94 -4.41 -2.01
N LEU A 98 -7.28 -5.42 -2.58
CA LEU A 98 -5.97 -5.89 -2.12
C LEU A 98 -4.86 -4.87 -2.39
N GLN A 99 -4.86 -4.23 -3.56
CA GLN A 99 -3.90 -3.18 -3.90
C GLN A 99 -4.11 -1.93 -3.01
N GLU A 100 -5.36 -1.51 -2.81
CA GLU A 100 -5.70 -0.39 -1.93
C GLU A 100 -5.25 -0.65 -0.50
N MET A 101 -5.48 -1.85 0.03
CA MET A 101 -4.96 -2.26 1.34
C MET A 101 -3.43 -2.19 1.39
N HIS A 102 -2.74 -2.72 0.38
CA HIS A 102 -1.27 -2.69 0.33
C HIS A 102 -0.72 -1.26 0.35
N ASP A 103 -1.34 -0.35 -0.40
CA ASP A 103 -0.83 1.01 -0.57
C ASP A 103 -1.17 1.93 0.61
N ALA A 104 -2.38 1.80 1.16
CA ALA A 104 -2.93 2.74 2.14
C ALA A 104 -2.77 2.30 3.61
N ARG A 105 -2.46 1.03 3.89
CA ARG A 105 -2.39 0.48 5.26
C ARG A 105 -0.97 0.11 5.64
N HIS A 106 -0.64 0.30 6.92
CA HIS A 106 0.64 -0.19 7.44
C HIS A 106 0.63 -1.73 7.48
N PRO A 107 1.77 -2.42 7.22
CA PRO A 107 1.82 -3.89 7.22
C PRO A 107 1.24 -4.60 8.46
N PHE A 108 1.36 -3.99 9.66
CA PHE A 108 0.77 -4.55 10.89
C PHE A 108 -0.76 -4.63 10.84
N GLU A 109 -1.43 -3.81 10.01
CA GLU A 109 -2.88 -3.80 9.84
C GLU A 109 -3.35 -4.82 8.80
N TRP A 110 -2.46 -5.34 7.95
CA TRP A 110 -2.83 -6.23 6.85
C TRP A 110 -3.60 -7.49 7.29
N PRO A 111 -3.26 -8.19 8.40
CA PRO A 111 -4.05 -9.35 8.83
C PRO A 111 -5.51 -8.99 9.13
N PHE A 112 -5.77 -7.83 9.72
CA PHE A 112 -7.13 -7.37 9.99
C PHE A 112 -7.83 -6.98 8.70
N ALA A 113 -7.18 -6.16 7.87
CA ALA A 113 -7.77 -5.70 6.61
C ALA A 113 -8.05 -6.84 5.62
N LEU A 114 -7.20 -7.86 5.56
CA LEU A 114 -7.43 -9.07 4.75
C LEU A 114 -8.68 -9.84 5.19
N ARG A 115 -9.01 -9.87 6.49
CA ARG A 115 -10.27 -10.48 6.98
C ARG A 115 -11.49 -9.69 6.51
N VAL A 116 -11.41 -8.36 6.55
CA VAL A 116 -12.48 -7.48 6.06
C VAL A 116 -12.69 -7.67 4.55
N ILE A 117 -11.60 -7.73 3.77
CA ILE A 117 -11.65 -8.01 2.34
C ILE A 117 -12.24 -9.40 2.08
N ALA A 118 -11.80 -10.43 2.81
CA ALA A 118 -12.33 -11.77 2.68
C ALA A 118 -13.85 -11.81 2.92
N GLN A 119 -14.34 -11.14 3.97
CA GLN A 119 -15.76 -11.05 4.26
C GLN A 119 -16.54 -10.39 3.10
N ARG A 120 -16.05 -9.25 2.59
CA ARG A 120 -16.68 -8.53 1.47
C ARG A 120 -16.78 -9.39 0.20
N HIS A 121 -15.77 -10.21 -0.06
CA HIS A 121 -15.69 -11.07 -1.23
C HIS A 121 -16.22 -12.49 -1.01
N GLN A 122 -16.75 -12.80 0.18
CA GLN A 122 -17.25 -14.12 0.59
C GLN A 122 -16.17 -15.22 0.49
N LEU A 123 -14.97 -14.90 0.97
CA LEU A 123 -13.78 -15.74 0.93
C LEU A 123 -13.44 -16.31 2.30
N ASN A 124 -12.68 -17.40 2.29
CA ASN A 124 -12.18 -18.04 3.49
C ASN A 124 -10.89 -17.37 4.00
N VAL A 125 -10.76 -17.22 5.32
CA VAL A 125 -9.62 -16.54 5.99
C VAL A 125 -8.53 -17.49 6.49
N LYS A 126 -8.55 -18.78 6.12
CA LYS A 126 -7.58 -19.80 6.57
C LYS A 126 -6.13 -19.37 6.36
N VAL A 127 -5.82 -18.72 5.22
CA VAL A 127 -4.49 -18.23 4.91
C VAL A 127 -3.98 -17.22 5.95
N VAL A 128 -4.83 -16.30 6.38
CA VAL A 128 -4.50 -15.27 7.38
C VAL A 128 -4.16 -15.93 8.71
N ALA A 129 -5.02 -16.84 9.16
CA ALA A 129 -4.82 -17.59 10.41
C ALA A 129 -3.59 -18.53 10.37
N GLN A 130 -3.17 -18.99 9.19
CA GLN A 130 -1.96 -19.81 9.04
C GLN A 130 -0.70 -18.97 9.17
N CYS A 131 -0.69 -17.75 8.62
CA CYS A 131 0.43 -16.82 8.72
C CYS A 131 0.66 -16.38 10.17
N GLU A 132 -0.38 -16.01 10.91
CA GLU A 132 -0.26 -15.60 12.33
C GLU A 132 0.38 -16.67 13.22
N ARG A 133 -0.05 -17.94 13.08
CA ARG A 133 0.54 -19.08 13.81
C ARG A 133 2.00 -19.35 13.47
N SER A 134 2.45 -18.92 12.30
CA SER A 134 3.84 -19.10 11.87
C SER A 134 4.77 -18.09 12.55
N PHE A 135 4.28 -16.89 12.84
CA PHE A 135 5.04 -15.85 13.55
C PHE A 135 5.27 -16.21 15.03
N ASP A 136 4.25 -16.75 15.70
CA ASP A 136 4.34 -17.18 17.11
C ASP A 136 5.39 -18.28 17.33
N ARG A 137 5.65 -19.13 16.33
CA ARG A 137 6.63 -20.23 16.43
C ARG A 137 8.06 -19.83 16.15
N THR A 138 8.28 -18.73 15.43
CA THR A 138 9.64 -18.26 15.06
C THR A 138 10.28 -17.34 16.10
N GLY A 139 9.59 -17.03 17.21
CA GLY A 139 10.13 -16.19 18.28
C GLY A 139 10.33 -14.72 17.90
N ILE A 140 9.91 -14.31 16.70
CA ILE A 140 9.86 -12.91 16.29
C ILE A 140 8.44 -12.44 16.59
N ALA A 141 8.27 -11.79 17.73
CA ALA A 141 7.00 -11.18 18.10
C ALA A 141 6.53 -10.27 16.95
N PRO A 142 5.22 -10.24 16.61
CA PRO A 142 4.69 -9.09 15.90
C PRO A 142 5.07 -7.86 16.73
N HIS A 143 5.68 -6.88 16.08
CA HIS A 143 5.88 -5.54 16.65
C HIS A 143 4.59 -5.17 17.40
N THR A 144 4.76 -5.00 18.70
CA THR A 144 3.75 -5.01 19.76
C THR A 144 2.40 -4.45 19.32
N PRO A 145 1.26 -5.10 19.67
CA PRO A 145 -0.03 -4.46 19.51
C PRO A 145 -0.02 -3.19 20.36
N MET A 146 -0.03 -2.04 19.70
CA MET A 146 -0.24 -0.75 20.35
C MET A 146 -1.60 -0.86 21.04
N GLN A 147 -1.59 -1.00 22.36
CA GLN A 147 -2.81 -0.99 23.14
C GLN A 147 -3.60 0.25 22.74
N LEU A 148 -4.87 0.05 22.36
CA LEU A 148 -5.82 1.14 22.17
C LEU A 148 -5.88 1.93 23.48
N VAL A 149 -5.16 3.04 23.56
CA VAL A 149 -5.38 4.03 24.61
C VAL A 149 -6.72 4.71 24.30
N SER A 150 -7.69 4.41 25.17
CA SER A 150 -9.00 5.04 25.20
C SER A 150 -8.87 6.57 25.22
N PRO A 151 -9.62 7.33 24.38
CA PRO A 151 -9.52 8.79 24.36
C PRO A 151 -10.40 9.40 25.45
N VAL A 152 -10.05 9.20 26.72
CA VAL A 152 -10.61 9.97 27.84
C VAL A 152 -9.52 10.19 28.88
N ALA A 153 -8.73 11.25 28.70
CA ALA A 153 -8.14 12.09 29.74
C ALA A 153 -6.91 12.84 29.20
N LEU A 154 -7.13 13.98 28.52
CA LEU A 154 -6.10 14.99 28.39
C LEU A 154 -6.72 16.39 28.33
N LEU A 155 -7.30 16.80 29.45
CA LEU A 155 -7.53 18.21 29.78
C LEU A 155 -7.07 18.42 31.22
N SER A 156 -5.82 18.82 31.39
CA SER A 156 -5.36 19.44 32.62
C SER A 156 -4.19 20.38 32.35
N HIS A 157 -4.56 21.66 32.32
CA HIS A 157 -3.77 22.85 32.71
C HIS A 157 -2.38 23.08 32.10
N ARG A 158 -2.34 23.98 31.10
CA ARG A 158 -1.27 25.00 31.04
C ARG A 158 -1.90 26.39 31.23
N LYS A 159 -1.66 26.97 32.41
CA LYS A 159 -1.89 28.40 32.68
C LYS A 159 -0.81 29.20 31.94
N VAL A 160 -1.20 30.03 30.99
CA VAL A 160 -0.32 31.09 30.44
C VAL A 160 -0.61 32.36 31.23
N LYS A 161 0.43 32.94 31.85
CA LYS A 161 0.37 34.27 32.47
C LYS A 161 0.51 35.36 31.39
N PRO A 162 -0.18 36.49 31.49
CA PRO A 162 0.03 37.62 30.58
C PRO A 162 1.21 38.49 31.07
N ALA A 163 2.02 38.97 30.13
CA ALA A 163 2.96 40.07 30.35
C ALA A 163 2.50 41.27 29.53
N SER A 164 2.34 42.40 30.22
CA SER A 164 2.03 43.72 29.69
C SER A 164 3.26 44.61 29.82
N ILE A 165 3.48 45.51 28.86
CA ILE A 165 3.72 46.97 29.01
C ILE A 165 4.68 47.54 27.94
N ALA A 166 4.19 48.66 27.38
CA ALA A 166 4.84 49.85 26.79
C ALA A 166 5.52 49.79 25.41
N GLU A 167 4.86 50.46 24.46
CA GLU A 167 5.32 51.70 23.77
C GLU A 167 6.82 52.04 23.93
N ASP A 168 7.54 52.34 22.85
CA ASP A 168 7.56 53.67 22.22
C ASP A 168 8.59 53.73 21.07
N PHE A 169 8.48 54.79 20.26
CA PHE A 169 9.41 55.33 19.26
C PHE A 169 9.19 55.08 17.75
N ARG A 170 9.15 56.24 17.09
CA ARG A 170 8.78 56.62 15.73
C ARG A 170 9.97 56.55 14.75
N ASN A 171 9.57 56.49 13.47
CA ASN A 171 10.11 57.16 12.28
C ASN A 171 11.57 56.98 11.85
N GLU A 172 11.72 56.55 10.59
CA GLU A 172 12.54 57.10 9.47
C GLU A 172 12.42 56.07 8.32
N GLU A 173 11.55 56.23 7.32
CA GLU A 173 11.62 57.11 6.13
C GLU A 173 12.76 56.75 5.16
N LEU A 174 12.42 56.75 3.85
CA LEU A 174 13.26 56.74 2.64
C LEU A 174 13.77 55.36 2.15
N ASN A 175 13.80 55.01 0.87
CA ASN A 175 13.20 55.46 -0.39
C ASN A 175 13.67 54.43 -1.46
N GLU A 176 13.03 54.42 -2.63
CA GLU A 176 13.64 54.05 -3.93
C GLU A 176 13.84 52.55 -4.31
N THR A 177 12.86 52.03 -5.07
CA THR A 177 13.11 51.37 -6.37
C THR A 177 13.34 52.44 -7.46
N PRO A 178 13.71 52.16 -8.73
CA PRO A 178 13.99 50.89 -9.44
C PRO A 178 15.28 50.96 -10.30
N GLU A 179 15.55 49.93 -11.12
CA GLU A 179 16.24 49.92 -12.44
C GLU A 179 16.98 48.57 -12.61
N PHE A 180 17.16 47.94 -13.77
CA PHE A 180 16.75 48.08 -15.17
C PHE A 180 17.56 46.96 -15.84
N PHE A 181 17.01 46.07 -16.66
CA PHE A 181 17.82 45.41 -17.69
C PHE A 181 16.95 44.98 -18.87
N SER A 182 17.36 45.50 -20.02
CA SER A 182 16.80 45.33 -21.36
C SER A 182 17.18 44.00 -22.00
N ASP A 183 16.43 43.72 -23.07
CA ASP A 183 16.60 42.78 -24.19
C ASP A 183 16.24 41.30 -23.98
#